data_AF-A0A1C5CZ17-F1
#
_entry.id   AF-A0A1C5CZ17-F1
#
_cell.length_a   1.000
_cell.length_b   1.000
_cell.length_c   1.000
_cell.angle_alpha   90.00
_cell.angle_beta   90.00
_cell.angle_gamma   90.00
#
_symmetry.space_group_name_H-M   'P 1'
#
loop_
_entity.id
_entity.type
_entity.pdbx_description
1 polymer ?
#
loop_
_entity_poly.entity_id
_entity_poly.type
_entity_poly.pdbx_seq_one_letter_code
_entity_poly.pdbx_strand_id
1 'polypeptide(L)'
;MTDVEQAASGAEPAGAAGGDAAEALDRPLPDGVRRRVIALVSDAFGGLTITELPAQLRQYARFTPNRRAKFAGNAMAAALESDPLFRQRIGERISHSQPELAGALESGSPPAAADPVDVAAAAYVLRPPGWVKLVAAAGEEAQRADAERADEEARRELERLREELAVARALTKSETERLRTELEAARKEAESLHRKLRSAQSDVKRGEAALRRVHAETEAARAEAAAAVSAAESETRRIKARLGEAESA
;
A
#
# COMPACT_ATOMS: atom_id res chain seq x y z
N MET A 1 55.64 -33.36 58.88
CA MET A 1 56.34 -34.34 58.03
C MET A 1 55.30 -34.85 57.04
N THR A 2 55.05 -34.10 55.96
CA THR A 2 55.59 -34.35 54.60
C THR A 2 55.25 -35.78 54.13
N ASP A 3 54.27 -35.92 53.24
CA ASP A 3 54.43 -36.17 51.78
C ASP A 3 54.59 -37.68 51.51
N VAL A 4 54.03 -38.37 50.51
CA VAL A 4 53.57 -38.05 49.15
C VAL A 4 52.72 -39.26 48.63
N GLU A 5 51.87 -39.01 47.63
CA GLU A 5 51.29 -39.91 46.58
C GLU A 5 50.76 -41.33 46.87
N GLN A 6 49.48 -41.54 46.52
CA GLN A 6 49.12 -42.26 45.29
C GLN A 6 47.65 -42.04 44.92
N ALA A 7 47.42 -41.21 43.89
CA ALA A 7 46.13 -41.09 43.24
C ALA A 7 46.20 -41.86 41.91
N ALA A 8 45.68 -43.08 41.91
CA ALA A 8 45.39 -43.83 40.70
C ALA A 8 44.10 -44.61 40.88
N SER A 9 43.27 -44.54 39.84
CA SER A 9 42.19 -45.46 39.46
C SER A 9 40.80 -44.83 39.50
N GLY A 10 40.16 -44.83 38.32
CA GLY A 10 38.73 -44.58 38.17
C GLY A 10 38.38 -43.51 37.15
N ALA A 11 39.01 -43.48 35.98
CA ALA A 11 38.38 -42.90 34.81
C ALA A 11 37.18 -43.78 34.45
N GLU A 12 36.00 -43.43 34.97
CA GLU A 12 34.76 -44.01 34.50
C GLU A 12 34.49 -43.49 33.08
N PRO A 13 34.32 -44.38 32.09
CA PRO A 13 33.89 -43.96 30.78
C PRO A 13 32.44 -43.48 30.93
N ALA A 14 32.19 -42.21 30.61
CA ALA A 14 30.84 -41.70 30.44
C ALA A 14 30.16 -42.57 29.37
N GLY A 15 29.30 -43.45 29.85
CA GLY A 15 28.61 -44.44 29.05
C GLY A 15 27.86 -43.76 27.92
N ALA A 16 28.23 -44.14 26.70
CA ALA A 16 27.34 -44.13 25.56
C ALA A 16 26.11 -44.96 25.91
N ALA A 17 25.03 -44.31 26.34
CA ALA A 17 23.74 -44.93 26.56
C ALA A 17 22.62 -43.93 26.28
N GLY A 18 22.11 -44.01 25.05
CA GLY A 18 20.98 -43.22 24.57
C GLY A 18 20.84 -43.21 23.05
N GLY A 19 21.40 -44.19 22.35
CA GLY A 19 21.09 -44.44 20.95
C GLY A 19 19.75 -45.16 20.85
N ASP A 20 18.91 -44.67 19.95
CA ASP A 20 17.69 -45.31 19.44
C ASP A 20 16.39 -45.11 20.23
N ALA A 21 16.18 -43.90 20.76
CA ALA A 21 14.83 -43.34 20.72
C ALA A 21 14.60 -42.87 19.29
N ALA A 22 13.68 -43.51 18.55
CA ALA A 22 13.38 -43.18 17.16
C ALA A 22 13.21 -41.67 16.99
N GLU A 23 14.21 -41.00 16.41
CA GLU A 23 14.18 -39.55 16.19
C GLU A 23 12.97 -39.24 15.32
N ALA A 24 11.97 -38.56 15.91
CA ALA A 24 10.73 -38.19 15.29
C ALA A 24 10.56 -36.67 15.35
N LEU A 25 9.86 -36.11 14.36
CA LEU A 25 9.52 -34.69 14.38
C LEU A 25 8.29 -34.46 15.26
N ASP A 26 8.41 -33.57 16.24
CA ASP A 26 7.28 -33.12 17.08
C ASP A 26 6.38 -32.09 16.39
N ARG A 27 6.84 -31.53 15.26
CA ARG A 27 6.17 -30.46 14.50
C ARG A 27 6.18 -30.78 13.00
N PRO A 28 5.18 -30.29 12.24
CA PRO A 28 5.18 -30.45 10.79
C PRO A 28 6.43 -29.82 10.17
N LEU A 29 6.88 -30.36 9.03
CA LEU A 29 8.05 -29.83 8.33
C LEU A 29 7.85 -28.36 7.98
N PRO A 30 8.87 -27.51 8.20
CA PRO A 30 8.88 -26.14 7.70
C PRO A 30 8.59 -26.12 6.19
N ASP A 31 7.80 -25.14 5.74
CA ASP A 31 7.30 -25.13 4.36
C ASP A 31 8.41 -25.07 3.31
N GLY A 32 9.50 -24.35 3.59
CA GLY A 32 10.69 -24.32 2.72
C GLY A 32 11.32 -25.70 2.57
N VAL A 33 11.56 -26.39 3.69
CA VAL A 33 12.11 -27.75 3.73
C VAL A 33 11.15 -28.74 3.05
N ARG A 34 9.84 -28.64 3.30
CA ARG A 34 8.82 -29.50 2.66
C ARG A 34 8.84 -29.38 1.14
N ARG A 35 8.86 -28.16 0.60
CA ARG A 35 8.93 -27.93 -0.85
C ARG A 35 10.23 -28.52 -1.43
N ARG A 36 11.34 -28.35 -0.72
CA ARG A 36 12.63 -28.89 -1.16
C ARG A 36 12.69 -30.40 -1.12
N VAL A 37 12.16 -31.03 -0.07
CA VAL A 37 11.98 -32.50 0.01
C VAL A 37 11.18 -33.00 -1.18
N ILE A 38 10.05 -32.37 -1.50
CA ILE A 38 9.22 -32.75 -2.66
C ILE A 38 9.99 -32.64 -3.97
N ALA A 39 10.81 -31.60 -4.14
CA ALA A 39 11.65 -31.44 -5.33
C ALA A 39 12.71 -32.56 -5.44
N LEU A 40 13.49 -32.80 -4.37
CA LEU A 40 14.49 -33.87 -4.31
C LEU A 40 13.87 -35.24 -4.61
N VAL A 41 12.71 -35.51 -4.03
CA VAL A 41 11.99 -36.76 -4.23
C VAL A 41 11.46 -36.85 -5.65
N SER A 42 10.92 -35.76 -6.21
CA SER A 42 10.41 -35.75 -7.60
C SER A 42 11.50 -36.00 -8.64
N ASP A 43 12.74 -35.60 -8.35
CA ASP A 43 13.92 -35.85 -9.18
C ASP A 43 14.36 -37.31 -9.03
N ALA A 44 14.55 -37.80 -7.80
CA ALA A 44 14.93 -39.19 -7.52
C ALA A 44 13.88 -40.21 -8.01
N PHE A 45 12.61 -39.82 -7.99
CA PHE A 45 11.46 -40.61 -8.43
C PHE A 45 11.55 -41.02 -9.90
N GLY A 46 12.22 -40.25 -10.75
CA GLY A 46 12.41 -40.60 -12.17
C GLY A 46 13.28 -41.82 -12.40
N GLY A 47 14.10 -42.21 -11.41
CA GLY A 47 14.99 -43.38 -11.47
C GLY A 47 14.41 -44.65 -10.87
N LEU A 48 13.13 -44.67 -10.48
CA LEU A 48 12.44 -45.83 -9.92
C LEU A 48 11.52 -46.49 -10.96
N THR A 49 11.46 -47.81 -10.94
CA THR A 49 10.52 -48.60 -11.73
C THR A 49 9.12 -48.55 -11.12
N ILE A 50 8.08 -48.80 -11.92
CA ILE A 50 6.67 -48.78 -11.45
C ILE A 50 6.43 -49.77 -10.29
N THR A 51 7.17 -50.89 -10.26
CA THR A 51 7.11 -51.91 -9.21
C THR A 51 7.72 -51.45 -7.89
N GLU A 52 8.68 -50.53 -7.93
CA GLU A 52 9.33 -49.95 -6.74
C GLU A 52 8.52 -48.80 -6.13
N LEU A 53 7.51 -48.31 -6.86
CA LEU A 53 6.66 -47.21 -6.45
C LEU A 53 5.46 -47.67 -5.61
N PRO A 54 5.13 -46.94 -4.52
CA PRO A 54 3.87 -47.08 -3.81
C PRO A 54 2.67 -46.93 -4.74
N ALA A 55 1.60 -47.68 -4.48
CA ALA A 55 0.44 -47.77 -5.38
C ALA A 55 -0.17 -46.40 -5.71
N GLN A 56 -0.28 -45.52 -4.72
CA GLN A 56 -0.81 -44.16 -4.84
C GLN A 56 0.04 -43.23 -5.73
N LEU A 57 1.32 -43.56 -5.92
CA LEU A 57 2.26 -42.74 -6.70
C LEU A 57 2.43 -43.21 -8.15
N ARG A 58 2.07 -44.46 -8.49
CA ARG A 58 2.29 -45.06 -9.82
C ARG A 58 1.67 -44.25 -10.96
N GLN A 59 0.52 -43.62 -10.74
CA GLN A 59 -0.14 -42.77 -11.73
C GLN A 59 0.68 -41.54 -12.16
N TYR A 60 1.62 -41.10 -11.31
CA TYR A 60 2.49 -39.95 -11.55
C TYR A 60 3.85 -40.34 -12.15
N ALA A 61 4.14 -41.64 -12.34
CA ALA A 61 5.39 -42.16 -12.94
C ALA A 61 5.73 -41.49 -14.28
N ARG A 62 4.71 -41.27 -15.11
CA ARG A 62 4.84 -40.68 -16.47
C ARG A 62 5.04 -39.16 -16.50
N PHE A 63 4.91 -38.47 -15.37
CA PHE A 63 5.00 -37.00 -15.33
C PHE A 63 6.46 -36.55 -15.29
N THR A 64 6.78 -35.37 -15.81
CA THR A 64 8.09 -34.74 -15.64
C THR A 64 8.34 -34.35 -14.17
N PRO A 65 9.59 -34.20 -13.70
CA PRO A 65 9.88 -33.86 -12.30
C PRO A 65 9.08 -32.65 -11.79
N ASN A 66 9.03 -31.55 -12.56
CA ASN A 66 8.23 -30.37 -12.20
C ASN A 66 6.72 -30.65 -12.09
N ARG A 67 6.17 -31.48 -12.98
CA ARG A 67 4.74 -31.87 -12.89
C ARG A 67 4.49 -32.80 -11.71
N ARG A 68 5.44 -33.67 -11.36
CA ARG A 68 5.35 -34.53 -10.18
C ARG A 68 5.38 -33.70 -8.89
N ALA A 69 6.32 -32.77 -8.77
CA ALA A 69 6.39 -31.88 -7.61
C ALA A 69 5.08 -31.10 -7.42
N LYS A 70 4.48 -30.63 -8.52
CA LYS A 70 3.22 -29.87 -8.48
C LYS A 70 1.98 -30.71 -8.17
N PHE A 71 1.83 -31.88 -8.77
CA PHE A 71 0.57 -32.65 -8.72
C PHE A 71 0.62 -33.85 -7.77
N ALA A 72 1.82 -34.36 -7.44
CA ALA A 72 2.02 -35.50 -6.56
C ALA A 72 2.69 -35.12 -5.23
N GLY A 73 3.01 -33.83 -4.99
CA GLY A 73 3.78 -33.40 -3.83
C GLY A 73 3.23 -33.87 -2.48
N ASN A 74 1.92 -33.74 -2.26
CA ASN A 74 1.30 -34.21 -1.01
C ASN A 74 1.35 -35.74 -0.87
N ALA A 75 1.12 -36.47 -1.97
CA ALA A 75 1.18 -37.93 -1.96
C ALA A 75 2.63 -38.43 -1.75
N MET A 76 3.62 -37.72 -2.28
CA MET A 76 5.05 -38.01 -2.08
C MET A 76 5.47 -37.76 -0.64
N ALA A 77 5.05 -36.63 -0.04
CA ALA A 77 5.32 -36.33 1.36
C ALA A 77 4.73 -37.41 2.29
N ALA A 78 3.46 -37.79 2.07
CA ALA A 78 2.80 -38.85 2.84
C ALA A 78 3.49 -40.21 2.66
N ALA A 79 3.94 -40.55 1.45
CA ALA A 79 4.65 -41.80 1.19
C ALA A 79 6.01 -41.86 1.91
N LEU A 80 6.76 -40.75 1.98
CA LEU A 80 8.05 -40.71 2.69
C LEU A 80 7.91 -40.92 4.20
N GLU A 81 6.81 -40.44 4.76
CA GLU A 81 6.48 -40.60 6.17
C GLU A 81 5.99 -42.01 6.49
N SER A 82 5.09 -42.56 5.66
CA SER A 82 4.40 -43.82 5.94
C SER A 82 5.08 -45.09 5.39
N ASP A 83 5.96 -44.98 4.38
CA ASP A 83 6.61 -46.11 3.72
C ASP A 83 8.15 -46.04 3.87
N PRO A 84 8.73 -46.76 4.85
CA PRO A 84 10.18 -46.82 5.06
C PRO A 84 10.97 -47.34 3.86
N LEU A 85 10.41 -48.29 3.10
CA LEU A 85 11.09 -48.91 1.97
C LEU A 85 11.15 -47.94 0.78
N PHE A 86 10.07 -47.19 0.54
CA PHE A 86 10.10 -46.10 -0.42
C PHE A 86 11.10 -45.02 -0.04
N ARG A 87 11.12 -44.60 1.23
CA ARG A 87 12.10 -43.63 1.73
C ARG A 87 13.53 -44.11 1.56
N GLN A 88 13.82 -45.38 1.89
CA GLN A 88 15.15 -45.96 1.71
C GLN A 88 15.60 -45.91 0.24
N ARG A 89 14.73 -46.31 -0.71
CA ARG A 89 15.05 -46.25 -2.15
C ARG A 89 15.32 -44.83 -2.63
N ILE A 90 14.56 -43.84 -2.17
CA ILE A 90 14.82 -42.44 -2.48
C ILE A 90 16.14 -42.00 -1.84
N GLY A 91 16.40 -42.39 -0.59
CA GLY A 91 17.66 -42.14 0.11
C GLY A 91 18.87 -42.67 -0.64
N GLU A 92 18.83 -43.92 -1.08
CA GLU A 92 19.88 -44.53 -1.92
C GLU A 92 20.12 -43.72 -3.19
N ARG A 93 19.06 -43.26 -3.88
CA ARG A 93 19.21 -42.40 -5.06
C ARG A 93 19.83 -41.04 -4.74
N ILE A 94 19.46 -40.44 -3.61
CA ILE A 94 20.07 -39.19 -3.14
C ILE A 94 21.56 -39.41 -2.84
N SER A 95 21.93 -40.48 -2.15
CA SER A 95 23.33 -40.81 -1.86
C SER A 95 24.16 -41.04 -3.13
N HIS A 96 23.58 -41.63 -4.18
CA HIS A 96 24.28 -41.80 -5.46
C HIS A 96 24.42 -40.48 -6.25
N SER A 97 23.42 -39.61 -6.20
CA SER A 97 23.44 -38.33 -6.92
C SER A 97 24.25 -37.25 -6.21
N GLN A 98 24.35 -37.33 -4.88
CA GLN A 98 25.02 -36.36 -4.02
C GLN A 98 25.86 -37.08 -2.93
N PRO A 99 26.92 -37.81 -3.33
CA PRO A 99 27.70 -38.63 -2.41
C PRO A 99 28.41 -37.82 -1.33
N GLU A 100 28.90 -36.63 -1.67
CA GLU A 100 29.58 -35.74 -0.72
C GLU A 100 28.63 -35.25 0.38
N LEU A 101 27.41 -34.86 0.03
CA LEU A 101 26.40 -34.41 0.99
C LEU A 101 25.92 -35.57 1.88
N ALA A 102 25.68 -36.73 1.29
CA ALA A 102 25.26 -37.92 2.04
C ALA A 102 26.34 -38.35 3.06
N GLY A 103 27.61 -38.44 2.64
CA GLY A 103 28.71 -38.79 3.54
C GLY A 103 28.95 -37.74 4.63
N ALA A 104 28.80 -36.45 4.31
CA ALA A 104 28.89 -35.36 5.29
C ALA A 104 27.76 -35.43 6.34
N LEU A 105 26.55 -35.78 5.91
CA LEU A 105 25.40 -35.99 6.79
C LEU A 105 25.56 -37.23 7.68
N GLU A 106 26.04 -38.33 7.13
CA GLU A 106 26.30 -39.57 7.88
C GLU A 106 27.41 -39.42 8.93
N SER A 107 28.44 -38.62 8.63
CA SER A 107 29.51 -38.26 9.57
C SER A 107 29.12 -37.17 10.57
N GLY A 108 27.89 -36.65 10.50
CA GLY A 108 27.38 -35.62 11.42
C GLY A 108 27.99 -34.23 11.23
N SER A 109 28.66 -33.99 10.10
CA SER A 109 29.34 -32.73 9.78
C SER A 109 28.86 -32.19 8.43
N PRO A 110 27.63 -31.63 8.36
CA PRO A 110 27.11 -31.06 7.12
C PRO A 110 28.01 -29.92 6.60
N PRO A 111 28.18 -29.77 5.26
CA PRO A 111 29.07 -28.75 4.72
C PRO A 111 28.58 -27.33 5.05
N ALA A 112 29.46 -26.48 5.60
CA ALA A 112 29.10 -25.11 6.00
C ALA A 112 28.70 -24.20 4.82
N ALA A 113 29.08 -24.56 3.59
CA ALA A 113 28.73 -23.84 2.37
C ALA A 113 27.43 -24.33 1.71
N ALA A 114 26.83 -25.41 2.19
CA ALA A 114 25.57 -25.93 1.64
C ALA A 114 24.39 -25.12 2.17
N ASP A 115 23.34 -24.98 1.35
CA ASP A 115 22.09 -24.34 1.79
C ASP A 115 21.48 -25.15 2.95
N PRO A 116 21.22 -24.53 4.12
CA PRO A 116 20.58 -25.20 5.25
C PRO A 116 19.27 -25.91 4.91
N VAL A 117 18.49 -25.39 3.95
CA VAL A 117 17.23 -26.00 3.50
C VAL A 117 17.48 -27.28 2.72
N ASP A 118 18.55 -27.33 1.92
CA ASP A 118 18.96 -28.50 1.16
C ASP A 118 19.52 -29.60 2.06
N VAL A 119 20.34 -29.20 3.04
CA VAL A 119 20.86 -30.07 4.10
C VAL A 119 19.72 -30.68 4.91
N ALA A 120 18.75 -29.87 5.34
CA ALA A 120 17.58 -30.34 6.08
C ALA A 120 16.69 -31.27 5.24
N ALA A 121 16.51 -30.98 3.96
CA ALA A 121 15.71 -31.82 3.06
C ALA A 121 16.37 -33.18 2.79
N ALA A 122 17.68 -33.21 2.58
CA ALA A 122 18.45 -34.45 2.45
C ALA A 122 18.46 -35.25 3.76
N ALA A 123 18.69 -34.59 4.90
CA ALA A 123 18.64 -35.22 6.23
C ALA A 123 17.25 -35.78 6.55
N TYR A 124 16.17 -35.11 6.12
CA TYR A 124 14.81 -35.63 6.26
C TYR A 124 14.60 -36.96 5.51
N VAL A 125 15.23 -37.16 4.36
CA VAL A 125 15.07 -38.42 3.61
C VAL A 125 16.03 -39.50 4.11
N LEU A 126 17.30 -39.14 4.36
CA LEU A 126 18.37 -40.08 4.74
C LEU A 126 18.30 -40.53 6.20
N ARG A 127 17.67 -39.74 7.08
CA ARG A 127 17.56 -40.01 8.53
C ARG A 127 18.91 -40.32 9.23
N PRO A 128 19.99 -39.56 8.98
CA PRO A 128 21.22 -39.69 9.78
C PRO A 128 20.94 -39.32 11.25
N PRO A 129 21.79 -39.73 12.21
CA PRO A 129 21.67 -39.28 13.59
C PRO A 129 21.62 -37.75 13.69
N GLY A 130 20.68 -37.20 14.46
CA GLY A 130 20.49 -35.77 14.65
C GLY A 130 19.75 -35.03 13.53
N TRP A 131 19.14 -35.74 12.57
CA TRP A 131 18.45 -35.12 11.42
C TRP A 131 17.32 -34.17 11.85
N VAL A 132 16.66 -34.44 12.98
CA VAL A 132 15.59 -33.58 13.52
C VAL A 132 16.12 -32.18 13.85
N LYS A 133 17.34 -32.08 14.39
CA LYS A 133 17.96 -30.79 14.72
C LYS A 133 18.30 -29.99 13.46
N LEU A 134 18.75 -30.65 12.40
CA LEU A 134 19.04 -30.00 11.12
C LEU A 134 17.77 -29.42 10.49
N VAL A 135 16.65 -30.17 10.54
CA VAL A 135 15.35 -29.70 10.05
C VAL A 135 14.81 -28.54 10.90
N ALA A 136 14.94 -28.62 12.23
CA ALA A 136 14.54 -27.53 13.12
C ALA A 136 15.35 -26.25 12.88
N ALA A 137 16.68 -26.35 12.80
CA ALA A 137 17.57 -25.21 12.56
C ALA A 137 17.28 -24.52 11.21
N ALA A 138 17.07 -25.29 10.14
CA ALA A 138 16.68 -24.74 8.85
C ALA A 138 15.31 -24.05 8.88
N GLY A 139 14.37 -24.57 9.68
CA GLY A 139 13.07 -23.95 9.92
C GLY A 139 13.17 -22.62 10.64
N GLU A 140 13.99 -22.55 11.70
CA GLU A 140 14.21 -21.32 12.47
C GLU A 140 14.92 -20.23 11.64
N GLU A 141 15.91 -20.61 10.84
CA GLU A 141 16.59 -19.68 9.92
C GLU A 141 15.63 -19.14 8.86
N ALA A 142 14.83 -20.01 8.22
CA ALA A 142 13.83 -19.58 7.24
C ALA A 142 12.80 -18.63 7.86
N GLN A 143 12.35 -18.91 9.08
CA GLN A 143 11.43 -18.04 9.81
C GLN A 143 12.05 -16.68 10.15
N ARG A 144 13.33 -16.65 10.55
CA ARG A 144 14.05 -15.39 10.79
C ARG A 144 14.18 -14.56 9.52
N ALA A 145 14.59 -15.18 8.42
CA ALA A 145 14.71 -14.50 7.13
C ALA A 145 13.35 -13.98 6.62
N ASP A 146 12.27 -14.72 6.83
CA ASP A 146 10.91 -14.26 6.51
C ASP A 146 10.49 -13.06 7.36
N ALA A 147 10.77 -13.09 8.66
CA ALA A 147 10.48 -11.98 9.57
C ALA A 147 11.28 -10.73 9.21
N GLU A 148 12.56 -10.86 8.91
CA GLU A 148 13.42 -9.73 8.48
C GLU A 148 12.93 -9.10 7.18
N ARG A 149 12.52 -9.92 6.20
CA ARG A 149 11.93 -9.42 4.95
C ARG A 149 10.61 -8.71 5.18
N ALA A 150 9.72 -9.28 6.00
CA ALA A 150 8.45 -8.66 6.34
C ALA A 150 8.66 -7.32 7.07
N ASP A 151 9.63 -7.25 7.97
CA ASP A 151 10.00 -6.02 8.67
C ASP A 151 10.55 -4.96 7.71
N GLU A 152 11.39 -5.34 6.75
CA GLU A 152 11.92 -4.43 5.74
C GLU A 152 10.82 -3.91 4.81
N GLU A 153 9.92 -4.78 4.34
CA GLU A 153 8.76 -4.40 3.53
C GLU A 153 7.83 -3.46 4.30
N ALA A 154 7.56 -3.75 5.58
CA ALA A 154 6.75 -2.89 6.44
C ALA A 154 7.39 -1.52 6.65
N ARG A 155 8.72 -1.44 6.81
CA ARG A 155 9.46 -0.17 6.93
C ARG A 155 9.36 0.65 5.65
N ARG A 156 9.58 0.05 4.49
CA ARG A 156 9.47 0.73 3.18
C ARG A 156 8.07 1.27 2.94
N GLU A 157 7.05 0.48 3.26
CA GLU A 157 5.66 0.91 3.13
C GLU A 157 5.32 2.06 4.09
N LEU A 158 5.80 1.99 5.33
CA LEU A 158 5.59 3.03 6.31
C LEU A 158 6.34 4.33 5.95
N GLU A 159 7.50 4.26 5.32
CA GLU A 159 8.20 5.42 4.75
C GLU A 159 7.39 6.05 3.60
N ARG A 160 6.93 5.24 2.63
CA ARG A 160 6.07 5.69 1.54
C ARG A 160 4.80 6.39 2.05
N LEU A 161 4.11 5.80 3.02
CA LEU A 161 2.90 6.38 3.60
C LEU A 161 3.17 7.68 4.35
N ARG A 162 4.34 7.83 5.00
CA ARG A 162 4.75 9.08 5.64
C ARG A 162 5.03 10.18 4.62
N GLU A 163 5.67 9.84 3.51
CA GLU A 163 5.92 10.79 2.40
C GLU A 163 4.60 11.25 1.78
N GLU A 164 3.69 10.33 1.48
CA GLU A 164 2.35 10.65 0.94
C GLU A 164 1.56 11.54 1.91
N LEU A 165 1.61 11.25 3.21
CA LEU A 165 0.99 12.08 4.24
C LEU A 165 1.61 13.48 4.31
N ALA A 166 2.93 13.60 4.18
CA ALA A 166 3.62 14.88 4.17
C ALA A 166 3.22 15.72 2.95
N VAL A 167 3.16 15.11 1.77
CA VAL A 167 2.71 15.77 0.53
C VAL A 167 1.25 16.23 0.64
N ALA A 168 0.35 15.36 1.11
CA ALA A 168 -1.06 15.71 1.28
C ALA A 168 -1.27 16.86 2.28
N ARG A 169 -0.51 16.87 3.39
CA ARG A 169 -0.54 17.96 4.37
C ARG A 169 0.00 19.26 3.80
N ALA A 170 1.08 19.21 3.03
CA ALA A 170 1.64 20.39 2.37
C ALA A 170 0.64 21.01 1.38
N LEU A 171 0.02 20.18 0.54
CA LEU A 171 -1.01 20.60 -0.41
C LEU A 171 -2.22 21.21 0.30
N THR A 172 -2.71 20.57 1.36
CA THR A 172 -3.85 21.09 2.13
C THR A 172 -3.53 22.46 2.74
N LYS A 173 -2.30 22.63 3.23
CA LYS A 173 -1.86 23.90 3.82
C LYS A 173 -1.76 25.00 2.77
N SER A 174 -1.11 24.75 1.63
CA SER A 174 -1.00 25.74 0.54
C SER A 174 -2.38 26.15 0.03
N GLU A 175 -3.30 25.19 -0.07
CA GLU A 175 -4.63 25.44 -0.65
C GLU A 175 -5.47 26.25 0.33
N THR A 176 -5.33 25.97 1.62
CA THR A 176 -5.96 26.75 2.67
C THR A 176 -5.45 28.20 2.70
N GLU A 177 -4.13 28.40 2.55
CA GLU A 177 -3.52 29.74 2.50
C GLU A 177 -3.97 30.52 1.25
N ARG A 178 -4.04 29.83 0.10
CA ARG A 178 -4.58 30.40 -1.14
C ARG A 178 -6.04 30.81 -0.99
N LEU A 179 -6.91 29.91 -0.51
CA LEU A 179 -8.34 30.19 -0.32
C LEU A 179 -8.59 31.32 0.68
N ARG A 180 -7.77 31.44 1.74
CA ARG A 180 -7.82 32.59 2.66
C ARG A 180 -7.50 33.91 1.95
N THR A 181 -6.48 33.91 1.10
CA THR A 181 -6.08 35.10 0.33
C THR A 181 -7.17 35.50 -0.66
N GLU A 182 -7.74 34.54 -1.38
CA GLU A 182 -8.86 34.75 -2.31
C GLU A 182 -10.10 35.27 -1.58
N LEU A 183 -10.42 34.73 -0.40
CA LEU A 183 -11.53 35.20 0.44
C LEU A 183 -11.36 36.66 0.89
N GLU A 184 -10.17 37.04 1.35
CA GLU A 184 -9.88 38.41 1.76
C GLU A 184 -9.91 39.39 0.59
N ALA A 185 -9.45 38.98 -0.60
CA ALA A 185 -9.57 39.78 -1.82
C ALA A 185 -11.04 39.99 -2.20
N ALA A 186 -11.85 38.92 -2.21
CA ALA A 186 -13.27 38.98 -2.52
C ALA A 186 -14.05 39.86 -1.52
N ARG A 187 -13.71 39.80 -0.22
CA ARG A 187 -14.30 40.68 0.81
C ARG A 187 -14.02 42.16 0.53
N LYS A 188 -12.76 42.50 0.24
CA LYS A 188 -12.36 43.89 -0.09
C LYS A 188 -13.05 44.39 -1.35
N GLU A 189 -13.19 43.54 -2.36
CA GLU A 189 -13.93 43.87 -3.58
C GLU A 189 -15.41 44.09 -3.29
N ALA A 190 -16.06 43.20 -2.53
CA ALA A 190 -17.45 43.35 -2.13
C ALA A 190 -17.71 44.66 -1.37
N GLU A 191 -16.84 45.03 -0.43
CA GLU A 191 -16.94 46.32 0.27
C GLU A 191 -16.77 47.52 -0.67
N SER A 192 -15.83 47.44 -1.61
CA SER A 192 -15.59 48.49 -2.62
C SER A 192 -16.81 48.66 -3.52
N LEU A 193 -17.37 47.56 -4.02
CA LEU A 193 -18.60 47.56 -4.81
C LEU A 193 -19.79 48.11 -4.01
N HIS A 194 -19.92 47.76 -2.73
CA HIS A 194 -20.97 48.29 -1.88
C HIS A 194 -20.84 49.81 -1.66
N ARG A 195 -19.62 50.33 -1.47
CA ARG A 195 -19.37 51.78 -1.41
C ARG A 195 -19.73 52.47 -2.72
N LYS A 196 -19.31 51.91 -3.86
CA LYS A 196 -19.65 52.43 -5.21
C LYS A 196 -21.16 52.43 -5.45
N LEU A 197 -21.85 51.35 -5.11
CA LEU A 197 -23.30 51.24 -5.23
C LEU A 197 -24.03 52.32 -4.42
N ARG A 198 -23.63 52.54 -3.17
CA ARG A 198 -24.21 53.61 -2.33
C ARG A 198 -23.96 55.00 -2.91
N SER A 199 -22.76 55.26 -3.45
CA SER A 199 -22.47 56.53 -4.13
C SER A 199 -23.37 56.71 -5.34
N ALA A 200 -23.42 55.72 -6.24
CA ALA A 200 -24.25 55.76 -7.44
C ALA A 200 -25.74 55.97 -7.11
N GLN A 201 -26.26 55.30 -6.07
CA GLN A 201 -27.63 55.52 -5.59
C GLN A 201 -27.84 56.95 -5.07
N SER A 202 -26.85 57.55 -4.40
CA SER A 202 -26.91 58.94 -3.96
C SER A 202 -26.88 59.91 -5.14
N ASP A 203 -26.03 59.64 -6.15
CA ASP A 203 -25.95 60.41 -7.39
C ASP A 203 -27.28 60.37 -8.17
N VAL A 204 -27.88 59.19 -8.31
CA VAL A 204 -29.20 59.02 -8.94
C VAL A 204 -30.26 59.84 -8.22
N LYS A 205 -30.35 59.75 -6.88
CA LYS A 205 -31.31 60.54 -6.09
C LYS A 205 -31.11 62.05 -6.25
N ARG A 206 -29.85 62.51 -6.29
CA ARG A 206 -29.53 63.93 -6.55
C ARG A 206 -29.95 64.35 -7.95
N GLY A 207 -29.66 63.52 -8.96
CA GLY A 207 -30.06 63.75 -10.35
C GLY A 207 -31.58 63.83 -10.51
N GLU A 208 -32.33 62.91 -9.89
CA GLU A 208 -33.80 62.92 -9.88
C GLU A 208 -34.37 64.19 -9.21
N ALA A 209 -33.74 64.67 -8.13
CA ALA A 209 -34.16 65.91 -7.48
C ALA A 209 -33.87 67.15 -8.34
N ALA A 210 -32.71 67.20 -9.00
CA ALA A 210 -32.35 68.27 -9.93
C ALA A 210 -33.30 68.27 -11.14
N LEU A 211 -33.63 67.10 -11.70
CA LEU A 211 -34.58 66.97 -12.81
C LEU A 211 -35.98 67.47 -12.40
N ARG A 212 -36.47 67.09 -11.21
CA ARG A 212 -37.74 67.60 -10.67
C ARG A 212 -37.77 69.12 -10.56
N ARG A 213 -36.67 69.71 -10.10
CA ARG A 213 -36.53 71.17 -10.00
C ARG A 213 -36.58 71.84 -11.38
N VAL A 214 -35.77 71.37 -12.33
CA VAL A 214 -35.74 71.91 -13.70
C VAL A 214 -37.10 71.77 -14.38
N HIS A 215 -37.78 70.64 -14.17
CA HIS A 215 -39.14 70.45 -14.68
C HIS A 215 -40.12 71.48 -14.10
N ALA A 216 -40.08 71.71 -12.79
CA ALA A 216 -40.93 72.73 -12.14
C ALA A 216 -40.61 74.16 -12.64
N GLU A 217 -39.34 74.50 -12.81
CA GLU A 217 -38.90 75.79 -13.36
C GLU A 217 -39.38 75.96 -14.82
N THR A 218 -39.30 74.90 -15.62
CA THR A 218 -39.77 74.90 -17.02
C THR A 218 -41.29 75.08 -17.10
N GLU A 219 -42.05 74.38 -16.26
CA GLU A 219 -43.51 74.53 -16.21
C GLU A 219 -43.93 75.93 -15.73
N ALA A 220 -43.22 76.49 -14.74
CA ALA A 220 -43.45 77.86 -14.29
C ALA A 220 -43.18 78.89 -15.42
N ALA A 221 -42.06 78.76 -16.13
CA ALA A 221 -41.73 79.61 -17.26
C ALA A 221 -42.75 79.49 -18.41
N ARG A 222 -43.25 78.28 -18.67
CA ARG A 222 -44.33 78.05 -19.65
C ARG A 222 -45.63 78.74 -19.24
N ALA A 223 -46.02 78.63 -17.97
CA ALA A 223 -47.21 79.29 -17.44
C ALA A 223 -47.10 80.82 -17.49
N GLU A 224 -45.93 81.37 -17.13
CA GLU A 224 -45.66 82.81 -17.23
C GLU A 224 -45.70 83.29 -18.68
N ALA A 225 -45.07 82.57 -19.61
CA ALA A 225 -45.11 82.88 -21.03
C ALA A 225 -46.55 82.84 -21.58
N ALA A 226 -47.35 81.84 -21.20
CA ALA A 226 -48.75 81.74 -21.59
C ALA A 226 -49.59 82.91 -21.05
N ALA A 227 -49.36 83.31 -19.80
CA ALA A 227 -50.02 84.46 -19.19
C ALA A 227 -49.63 85.77 -19.89
N ALA A 228 -48.35 85.97 -20.21
CA ALA A 228 -47.86 87.13 -20.94
C ALA A 228 -48.46 87.21 -22.35
N VAL A 229 -48.54 86.09 -23.08
CA VAL A 229 -49.21 86.02 -24.38
C VAL A 229 -50.70 86.38 -24.26
N SER A 230 -51.41 85.81 -23.29
CA SER A 230 -52.83 86.11 -23.07
C SER A 230 -53.08 87.59 -22.71
N ALA A 231 -52.19 88.19 -21.92
CA ALA A 231 -52.22 89.61 -21.60
C ALA A 231 -52.00 90.47 -22.85
N ALA A 232 -50.95 90.19 -23.64
CA ALA A 232 -50.62 90.90 -24.87
C ALA A 232 -51.74 90.79 -25.92
N GLU A 233 -52.36 89.61 -26.07
CA GLU A 233 -53.54 89.44 -26.92
C GLU A 233 -54.73 90.29 -26.46
N SER A 234 -54.97 90.35 -25.16
CA SER A 234 -56.06 91.14 -24.59
C SER A 234 -55.84 92.64 -24.77
N GLU A 235 -54.60 93.11 -24.59
CA GLU A 235 -54.20 94.48 -24.90
C GLU A 235 -54.35 94.78 -26.40
N THR A 236 -53.90 93.87 -27.28
CA THR A 236 -54.06 94.00 -28.73
C THR A 236 -55.54 94.10 -29.11
N ARG A 237 -56.41 93.26 -28.53
CA ARG A 237 -57.86 93.33 -28.72
C ARG A 237 -58.43 94.69 -28.29
N ARG A 238 -58.01 95.21 -27.13
CA ARG A 238 -58.44 96.54 -26.63
C ARG A 238 -57.96 97.69 -27.52
N ILE A 239 -56.70 97.67 -27.96
CA ILE A 239 -56.14 98.71 -28.85
C ILE A 239 -56.86 98.70 -30.20
N LYS A 240 -57.09 97.52 -30.78
CA LYS A 240 -57.86 97.39 -32.04
C LYS A 240 -59.29 97.92 -31.90
N ALA A 241 -59.96 97.64 -30.78
CA ALA A 241 -61.29 98.18 -30.52
C ALA A 241 -61.29 99.72 -30.45
N ARG A 242 -60.36 100.32 -29.70
CA ARG A 242 -60.20 101.78 -29.62
C ARG A 242 -59.86 102.43 -30.96
N LEU A 243 -59.03 101.76 -31.77
CA LEU A 243 -58.69 102.23 -33.12
C LEU A 243 -59.92 102.25 -34.02
N GLY A 244 -60.71 101.16 -34.02
CA GLY A 244 -61.96 101.10 -34.78
C GLY A 244 -62.99 102.15 -34.34
N GLU A 245 -63.11 102.42 -33.03
CA GLU A 245 -63.93 103.52 -32.52
C GLU A 245 -63.45 104.87 -33.07
N ALA A 246 -62.15 105.15 -33.02
CA ALA A 246 -61.56 106.40 -33.51
C ALA A 246 -61.66 106.58 -35.04
N GLU A 247 -61.58 105.50 -35.81
CA GLU A 247 -61.70 105.52 -37.28
C GLU A 247 -63.16 105.70 -37.76
N SER A 248 -64.15 105.52 -36.87
CA SER A 248 -65.59 105.64 -37.19
C SER A 248 -66.23 106.97 -36.76
N ALA A 249 -65.48 107.85 -36.09
CA ALA A 249 -65.87 109.19 -35.64
C ALA A 249 -65.41 110.27 -36.63
#